data_AF-A0A7U9R7B4-F1
#
_entry.id   AF-A0A7U9R7B4-F1
#
_cell.length_a   1.000
_cell.length_b   1.000
_cell.length_c   1.000
_cell.angle_alpha   90.00
_cell.angle_beta   90.00
_cell.angle_gamma   90.00
#
_symmetry.space_group_name_H-M   'P 1'
#
loop_
_entity.id
_entity.type
_entity.pdbx_description
1 polymer ?
#
loop_
_entity_poly.entity_id
_entity_poly.type
_entity_poly.pdbx_seq_one_letter_code
_entity_poly.pdbx_strand_id
1 'polypeptide(L)'
;MMSKYIKIRMRPTGIGIGGAFSVPASFKLDNVNTPFKNVDVKIDTGCSVSTIPLAKFKAHGLNFDTLKRDDITNNIDYITSYGVETGGKNHKVPKTYDEKMMCEALKFRHDIYDFEINGLPISHSYIYVNYNRKGNILIGMDILKDWDIHIRTIDTGETIFLGCPKEQINDAYLQELEDTFHIASELNTKNIRYN
;
A
#
# COMPACT_ATOMS: atom_id res chain seq x y z
N MET A 1 -1.97 -1.30 -23.43
CA MET A 1 -0.58 -0.86 -23.18
C MET A 1 -0.37 -1.04 -21.68
N MET A 2 0.55 -1.90 -21.23
CA MET A 2 0.83 -2.05 -19.80
C MET A 2 1.47 -0.75 -19.29
N SER A 3 0.93 -0.18 -18.22
CA SER A 3 1.55 0.99 -17.58
C SER A 3 2.91 0.58 -17.06
N LYS A 4 3.96 1.36 -17.32
CA LYS A 4 5.33 1.06 -16.88
C LYS A 4 5.73 1.78 -15.58
N TYR A 5 4.87 2.67 -15.11
CA TYR A 5 5.01 3.46 -13.90
C TYR A 5 3.62 3.90 -13.42
N ILE A 6 3.58 4.52 -12.24
CA ILE A 6 2.35 5.01 -11.63
C ILE A 6 2.46 6.51 -11.44
N LYS A 7 1.56 7.27 -12.06
CA LYS A 7 1.36 8.71 -11.82
C LYS A 7 -0.02 8.93 -11.22
N ILE A 8 -0.09 9.50 -10.02
CA ILE A 8 -1.35 9.71 -9.28
C ILE A 8 -1.37 11.14 -8.75
N ARG A 9 -2.49 11.84 -8.96
CA ARG A 9 -2.77 13.10 -8.27
C ARG A 9 -3.31 12.83 -6.87
N MET A 10 -2.80 13.55 -5.88
CA MET A 10 -3.30 13.49 -4.51
C MET A 10 -4.77 13.92 -4.47
N ARG A 11 -5.62 13.07 -3.89
CA ARG A 11 -6.99 13.43 -3.55
C ARG A 11 -6.99 14.09 -2.17
N PRO A 12 -7.39 15.36 -2.04
CA PRO A 12 -7.40 16.04 -0.75
C PRO A 12 -8.37 15.35 0.22
N THR A 13 -8.06 15.42 1.52
CA THR A 13 -9.00 15.00 2.56
C THR A 13 -10.18 15.96 2.60
N GLY A 14 -11.39 15.45 2.86
CA GLY A 14 -12.58 16.30 2.98
C GLY A 14 -12.53 17.26 4.19
N ILE A 15 -11.67 17.00 5.17
CA ILE A 15 -11.46 17.81 6.38
C ILE A 15 -9.96 17.79 6.72
N GLY A 16 -9.35 18.96 6.96
CA GLY A 16 -7.96 19.09 7.39
C GLY A 16 -6.94 19.30 6.26
N ILE A 17 -5.65 19.25 6.63
CA ILE A 17 -4.51 19.36 5.70
C ILE A 17 -4.08 17.95 5.31
N GLY A 18 -3.90 17.70 4.01
CA GLY A 18 -3.35 16.46 3.48
C GLY A 18 -4.23 15.84 2.38
N GLY A 19 -3.93 14.59 2.06
CA GLY A 19 -4.62 13.84 1.02
C GLY A 19 -4.15 12.39 0.93
N ALA A 20 -4.64 11.67 -0.06
CA ALA A 20 -4.25 10.29 -0.33
C ALA A 20 -4.00 10.07 -1.82
N PHE A 21 -3.01 9.23 -2.12
CA PHE A 21 -2.80 8.68 -3.46
C PHE A 21 -3.51 7.33 -3.53
N SER A 22 -4.68 7.32 -4.17
CA SER A 22 -5.48 6.11 -4.38
C SER A 22 -5.37 5.64 -5.82
N VAL A 23 -5.23 4.34 -6.01
CA VAL A 23 -5.07 3.70 -7.32
C VAL A 23 -5.71 2.31 -7.31
N PRO A 24 -6.24 1.80 -8.44
CA PRO A 24 -6.76 0.44 -8.50
C PRO A 24 -5.64 -0.60 -8.35
N ALA A 25 -5.93 -1.71 -7.68
CA ALA A 25 -5.12 -2.92 -7.67
C ALA A 25 -5.95 -4.16 -7.97
N SER A 26 -5.30 -5.21 -8.44
CA SER A 26 -5.88 -6.54 -8.62
C SER A 26 -4.95 -7.60 -8.05
N PHE A 27 -5.50 -8.66 -7.46
CA PHE A 27 -4.71 -9.73 -6.84
C PHE A 27 -5.57 -10.96 -6.51
N LYS A 28 -4.90 -12.04 -6.15
CA LYS A 28 -5.47 -13.25 -5.52
C LYS A 28 -4.75 -13.52 -4.20
N LEU A 29 -5.46 -14.09 -3.24
CA LEU A 29 -4.89 -14.56 -1.98
C LEU A 29 -4.98 -16.09 -1.96
N ASP A 30 -4.00 -16.75 -1.36
CA ASP A 30 -4.00 -18.20 -1.09
C ASP A 30 -5.23 -18.67 -0.28
N ASN A 31 -5.70 -17.84 0.65
CA ASN A 31 -6.78 -18.18 1.58
C ASN A 31 -8.18 -17.74 1.12
N VAL A 32 -8.30 -17.14 -0.07
CA VAL A 32 -9.58 -16.70 -0.64
C VAL A 32 -9.68 -17.12 -2.12
N ASN A 33 -10.65 -17.98 -2.43
CA ASN A 33 -10.84 -18.54 -3.77
C ASN A 33 -11.31 -17.53 -4.84
N THR A 34 -11.71 -16.31 -4.43
CA THR A 34 -12.22 -15.29 -5.34
C THR A 34 -11.16 -14.22 -5.59
N PRO A 35 -10.78 -13.95 -6.86
CA PRO A 35 -9.84 -12.87 -7.18
C PRO A 35 -10.46 -11.50 -6.88
N PHE A 36 -9.62 -10.56 -6.43
CA PHE A 36 -9.96 -9.16 -6.25
C PHE A 36 -9.52 -8.39 -7.50
N LYS A 37 -10.43 -7.62 -8.09
CA LYS A 37 -10.17 -6.86 -9.31
C LYS A 37 -10.54 -5.40 -9.12
N ASN A 38 -9.65 -4.50 -9.55
CA ASN A 38 -9.84 -3.05 -9.52
C ASN A 38 -10.27 -2.50 -8.15
N VAL A 39 -9.68 -3.02 -7.07
CA VAL A 39 -9.96 -2.54 -5.72
C VAL A 39 -9.13 -1.28 -5.42
N ASP A 40 -9.75 -0.29 -4.78
CA ASP A 40 -9.04 0.97 -4.43
C ASP A 40 -8.04 0.72 -3.29
N VAL A 41 -6.76 0.95 -3.58
CA VAL A 41 -5.66 0.87 -2.61
C VAL A 41 -5.01 2.24 -2.44
N LYS A 42 -4.50 2.51 -1.24
CA LYS A 42 -3.75 3.72 -0.94
C LYS A 42 -2.26 3.45 -0.90
N ILE A 43 -1.49 4.28 -1.58
CA ILE A 43 -0.05 4.35 -1.39
C ILE A 43 0.22 5.12 -0.10
N ASP A 44 0.91 4.49 0.85
CA ASP A 44 1.15 5.05 2.18
C ASP A 44 2.59 4.82 2.62
N THR A 45 3.42 5.85 2.41
CA THR A 45 4.85 5.84 2.79
C THR A 45 5.06 5.88 4.32
N GLY A 46 4.02 6.19 5.10
CA GLY A 46 4.04 6.10 6.55
C GLY A 46 3.70 4.71 7.09
N CYS A 47 3.21 3.80 6.23
CA CYS A 47 2.85 2.45 6.60
C CYS A 47 4.04 1.50 6.43
N SER A 48 4.42 0.77 7.48
CA SER A 48 5.54 -0.17 7.41
C SER A 48 5.22 -1.47 6.66
N VAL A 49 3.96 -1.92 6.74
CA VAL A 49 3.51 -3.21 6.20
C VAL A 49 2.20 -3.07 5.45
N SER A 50 2.19 -3.53 4.20
CA SER A 50 1.01 -3.54 3.33
C SER A 50 -0.07 -4.41 3.92
N THR A 51 -1.32 -3.93 3.88
CA THR A 51 -2.44 -4.59 4.56
C THR A 51 -3.72 -4.56 3.76
N ILE A 52 -4.37 -5.71 3.65
CA ILE A 52 -5.73 -5.88 3.13
C ILE A 52 -6.71 -6.11 4.30
N PRO A 53 -7.55 -5.12 4.65
CA PRO A 53 -8.68 -5.33 5.55
C PRO A 53 -9.82 -6.07 4.83
N LEU A 54 -9.88 -7.40 4.95
CA LEU A 54 -10.88 -8.22 4.26
C LEU A 54 -12.32 -7.92 4.70
N ALA A 55 -12.55 -7.41 5.91
CA ALA A 55 -13.89 -7.01 6.35
C ALA A 55 -14.49 -5.87 5.49
N LYS A 56 -13.66 -5.16 4.71
CA LYS A 56 -14.11 -4.20 3.68
C LYS A 56 -14.93 -4.89 2.58
N PHE A 57 -14.70 -6.18 2.34
CA PHE A 57 -15.35 -7.00 1.31
C PHE A 57 -16.49 -7.86 1.85
N LYS A 58 -17.15 -7.45 2.95
CA LYS A 58 -18.25 -8.23 3.58
C LYS A 58 -19.38 -8.63 2.60
N ALA A 59 -19.58 -7.86 1.54
CA ALA A 59 -20.56 -8.17 0.49
C ALA A 59 -20.25 -9.46 -0.31
N HIS A 60 -19.02 -9.99 -0.21
CA HIS A 60 -18.59 -11.19 -0.93
C HIS A 60 -18.95 -12.51 -0.22
N GLY A 61 -19.74 -12.48 0.86
CA GLY A 61 -20.20 -13.68 1.56
C GLY A 61 -19.12 -14.44 2.34
N LEU A 62 -17.95 -13.85 2.52
CA LEU A 62 -16.84 -14.44 3.27
C LEU A 62 -17.14 -14.46 4.78
N ASN A 63 -16.81 -15.58 5.42
CA ASN A 63 -16.91 -15.72 6.87
C ASN A 63 -15.56 -15.40 7.54
N PHE A 64 -15.36 -14.12 7.88
CA PHE A 64 -14.09 -13.62 8.40
C PHE A 64 -13.69 -14.23 9.75
N ASP A 65 -14.66 -14.59 10.60
CA ASP A 65 -14.38 -15.25 11.88
C ASP A 65 -13.86 -16.67 11.67
N THR A 66 -14.35 -17.35 10.62
CA THR A 66 -13.85 -18.68 10.23
C THR A 66 -12.45 -18.57 9.64
N LEU A 67 -12.21 -17.64 8.71
CA LEU A 67 -10.87 -17.41 8.16
C LEU A 67 -9.85 -17.07 9.25
N LYS A 68 -10.21 -16.21 10.21
CA LYS A 68 -9.35 -15.88 11.35
C LYS A 68 -9.08 -17.10 12.24
N ARG A 69 -10.11 -17.91 12.53
CA ARG A 69 -9.98 -19.14 13.31
C ARG A 69 -9.02 -20.11 12.62
N ASP A 70 -9.17 -20.29 11.32
CA ASP A 70 -8.35 -21.22 10.54
C ASP A 70 -6.89 -20.77 10.54
N ASP A 71 -6.61 -19.48 10.35
CA ASP A 71 -5.26 -18.93 10.45
C ASP A 71 -4.61 -19.12 11.82
N ILE A 72 -5.38 -18.89 12.90
CA ILE A 72 -4.89 -19.09 14.26
C ILE A 72 -4.59 -20.58 14.50
N THR A 73 -5.46 -21.47 14.04
CA THR A 73 -5.34 -22.92 14.22
C THR A 73 -4.18 -23.48 13.42
N ASN A 74 -3.96 -22.97 12.21
CA ASN A 74 -2.86 -23.35 11.32
C ASN A 74 -1.54 -22.64 11.66
N ASN A 75 -1.50 -21.83 12.73
CA ASN A 75 -0.31 -21.07 13.15
C ASN A 75 0.28 -20.19 12.04
N ILE A 76 -0.57 -19.53 11.26
CA ILE A 76 -0.13 -18.57 10.25
C ILE A 76 0.59 -17.40 10.95
N ASP A 77 1.71 -16.97 10.37
CA ASP A 77 2.52 -15.85 10.84
C ASP A 77 1.64 -14.60 11.00
N TYR A 78 1.78 -13.91 12.13
CA TYR A 78 0.96 -12.74 12.43
C TYR A 78 1.74 -11.62 13.10
N ILE A 79 1.22 -10.41 12.91
CA ILE A 79 1.67 -9.20 13.60
C ILE A 79 0.46 -8.44 14.12
N THR A 80 0.68 -7.56 15.09
CA THR A 80 -0.31 -6.59 15.55
C THR A 80 0.01 -5.23 14.96
N SER A 81 -0.97 -4.54 14.37
CA SER A 81 -0.77 -3.13 14.00
C SER A 81 -1.53 -2.19 14.92
N TYR A 82 -0.74 -1.40 15.63
CA TYR A 82 -1.16 -0.20 16.34
C TYR A 82 -0.61 0.98 15.54
N GLY A 83 -1.48 1.91 15.15
CA GLY A 83 -1.04 3.08 14.39
C GLY A 83 -0.05 3.91 15.20
N VAL A 84 0.68 4.81 14.54
CA VAL A 84 1.53 5.82 15.22
C VAL A 84 0.74 6.64 16.25
N GLU A 85 -0.58 6.78 16.04
CA GLU A 85 -1.51 7.43 16.97
C GLU A 85 -1.76 6.70 18.30
N THR A 86 -1.28 5.46 18.50
CA THR A 86 -1.44 4.79 19.81
C THR A 86 -0.43 5.25 20.87
N GLY A 87 0.34 6.32 20.58
CA GLY A 87 1.20 6.99 21.55
C GLY A 87 2.29 6.10 22.13
N GLY A 88 2.77 5.11 21.36
CA GLY A 88 3.84 4.22 21.79
C GLY A 88 3.47 3.27 22.93
N LYS A 89 2.18 3.10 23.26
CA LYS A 89 1.78 2.08 24.25
C LYS A 89 2.06 0.69 23.69
N ASN A 90 2.96 -0.04 24.35
CA ASN A 90 3.22 -1.44 24.10
C ASN A 90 1.95 -2.25 24.43
N HIS A 91 1.14 -2.51 23.42
CA HIS A 91 0.05 -3.45 23.57
C HIS A 91 0.64 -4.87 23.64
N LYS A 92 0.17 -5.66 24.61
CA LYS A 92 0.56 -7.06 24.75
C LYS A 92 0.18 -7.82 23.48
N VAL A 93 1.16 -8.43 22.83
CA VAL A 93 0.93 -9.31 21.69
C VAL A 93 0.06 -10.49 22.18
N PRO A 94 -1.11 -10.75 21.54
CA PRO A 94 -1.99 -11.85 21.94
C PRO A 94 -1.26 -13.20 21.75
N LYS A 95 -1.33 -14.06 22.75
CA LYS A 95 -0.62 -15.35 22.78
C LYS A 95 -1.58 -16.53 22.70
N THR A 96 -2.66 -16.48 23.47
CA THR A 96 -3.66 -17.56 23.50
C THR A 96 -4.62 -17.47 22.31
N TYR A 97 -5.29 -18.58 22.01
CA TYR A 97 -6.33 -18.62 20.97
C TYR A 97 -7.41 -17.56 21.22
N ASP A 98 -7.94 -17.45 22.44
CA ASP A 98 -9.00 -16.49 22.77
C ASP A 98 -8.51 -15.04 22.68
N GLU A 99 -7.29 -14.75 23.17
CA GLU A 99 -6.68 -13.42 23.01
C GLU A 99 -6.54 -13.04 21.52
N LYS A 100 -6.15 -14.00 20.67
CA LYS A 100 -6.03 -13.78 19.23
C LYS A 100 -7.39 -13.56 18.57
N MET A 101 -8.39 -14.37 18.90
CA MET A 101 -9.74 -14.20 18.39
C MET A 101 -10.32 -12.83 18.74
N MET A 102 -10.12 -12.35 19.98
CA MET A 102 -10.60 -11.04 20.44
C MET A 102 -9.80 -9.84 19.90
N CYS A 103 -8.55 -10.03 19.48
CA CYS A 103 -7.71 -8.93 19.04
C CYS A 103 -8.05 -8.49 17.60
N GLU A 104 -8.69 -7.33 17.44
CA GLU A 104 -9.04 -6.75 16.13
C GLU A 104 -7.84 -6.21 15.34
N ALA A 105 -6.71 -5.97 16.04
CA ALA A 105 -5.50 -5.39 15.46
C ALA A 105 -4.58 -6.41 14.77
N LEU A 106 -4.90 -7.70 14.89
CA LEU A 106 -4.11 -8.78 14.32
C LEU A 106 -4.19 -8.79 12.79
N LYS A 107 -3.04 -9.07 12.18
CA LYS A 107 -2.93 -9.28 10.75
C LYS A 107 -2.12 -10.54 10.50
N PHE A 108 -2.55 -11.34 9.54
CA PHE A 108 -1.94 -12.63 9.21
C PHE A 108 -1.27 -12.53 7.85
N ARG A 109 -0.09 -13.12 7.71
CA ARG A 109 0.68 -13.13 6.47
C ARG A 109 0.13 -14.19 5.53
N HIS A 110 -0.23 -13.79 4.32
CA HIS A 110 -0.76 -14.65 3.27
C HIS A 110 -0.01 -14.44 1.98
N ASP A 111 0.11 -15.49 1.17
CA ASP A 111 0.69 -15.35 -0.15
C ASP A 111 -0.26 -14.59 -1.08
N ILE A 112 0.32 -13.73 -1.92
CA ILE A 112 -0.41 -12.93 -2.88
C ILE A 112 0.06 -13.27 -4.30
N TYR A 113 -0.90 -13.46 -5.21
CA TYR A 113 -0.66 -13.87 -6.59
C TYR A 113 -1.32 -12.89 -7.57
N ASP A 114 -0.82 -12.88 -8.80
CA ASP A 114 -1.29 -12.00 -9.88
C ASP A 114 -1.43 -10.54 -9.40
N PHE A 115 -0.47 -10.10 -8.58
CA PHE A 115 -0.58 -8.82 -7.89
C PHE A 115 -0.17 -7.69 -8.83
N GLU A 116 -1.13 -6.81 -9.10
CA GLU A 116 -0.94 -5.64 -9.95
C GLU A 116 -1.44 -4.38 -9.26
N ILE A 117 -0.68 -3.29 -9.36
CA ILE A 117 -1.10 -1.95 -8.92
C ILE A 117 -1.13 -1.06 -10.16
N ASN A 118 -2.29 -0.50 -10.49
CA ASN A 118 -2.52 0.26 -11.71
C ASN A 118 -2.16 -0.49 -13.01
N GLY A 119 -2.32 -1.81 -13.02
CA GLY A 119 -1.91 -2.68 -14.13
C GLY A 119 -0.40 -2.88 -14.25
N LEU A 120 0.39 -2.41 -13.27
CA LEU A 120 1.81 -2.70 -13.15
C LEU A 120 1.99 -3.98 -12.31
N PRO A 121 2.64 -5.03 -12.84
CA PRO A 121 2.92 -6.24 -12.08
C PRO A 121 3.89 -5.97 -10.93
N ILE A 122 3.56 -6.49 -9.74
CA ILE A 122 4.36 -6.32 -8.52
C ILE A 122 5.00 -7.64 -8.15
N SER A 123 6.34 -7.67 -8.09
CA SER A 123 7.12 -8.84 -7.65
C SER A 123 7.15 -8.96 -6.12
N HIS A 124 5.97 -9.00 -5.50
CA HIS A 124 5.82 -9.18 -4.06
C HIS A 124 4.99 -10.42 -3.77
N SER A 125 5.47 -11.28 -2.88
CA SER A 125 4.92 -12.65 -2.74
C SER A 125 3.98 -12.81 -1.56
N TYR A 126 3.91 -11.86 -0.63
CA TYR A 126 3.02 -11.95 0.52
C TYR A 126 2.37 -10.61 0.87
N ILE A 127 1.30 -10.63 1.65
CA ILE A 127 0.68 -9.43 2.20
C ILE A 127 0.04 -9.76 3.54
N TYR A 128 -0.17 -8.74 4.38
CA TYR A 128 -0.90 -8.94 5.62
C TYR A 128 -2.41 -8.76 5.42
N VAL A 129 -3.19 -9.68 5.96
CA VAL A 129 -4.65 -9.68 5.92
C VAL A 129 -5.19 -9.40 7.32
N ASN A 130 -6.14 -8.46 7.43
CA ASN A 130 -6.88 -8.21 8.66
C ASN A 130 -8.36 -8.57 8.47
N TYR A 131 -8.92 -9.35 9.40
CA TYR A 131 -10.29 -9.86 9.31
C TYR A 131 -11.35 -9.01 10.01
N ASN A 132 -10.95 -8.04 10.83
CA ASN A 132 -11.87 -7.30 11.71
C ASN A 132 -12.10 -5.85 11.25
N ARG A 133 -11.05 -5.17 10.79
CA ARG A 133 -11.05 -3.76 10.39
C ARG A 133 -11.57 -3.59 8.96
N LYS A 134 -12.19 -2.44 8.68
CA LYS A 134 -12.75 -2.06 7.37
C LYS A 134 -12.05 -0.85 6.74
N GLY A 135 -10.82 -0.57 7.18
CA GLY A 135 -10.05 0.59 6.74
C GLY A 135 -9.67 0.55 5.26
N ASN A 136 -8.77 1.43 4.85
CA ASN A 136 -8.22 1.39 3.49
C ASN A 136 -7.29 0.18 3.33
N ILE A 137 -7.19 -0.35 2.11
CA ILE A 137 -6.07 -1.21 1.76
C ILE A 137 -4.86 -0.28 1.64
N LEU A 138 -3.79 -0.60 2.34
CA LEU A 138 -2.58 0.20 2.38
C LEU A 138 -1.45 -0.57 1.68
N ILE A 139 -0.78 0.10 0.77
CA ILE A 139 0.49 -0.33 0.18
C ILE A 139 1.59 0.44 0.91
N GLY A 140 2.36 -0.28 1.71
CA GLY A 140 3.35 0.25 2.61
C GLY A 140 4.79 0.06 2.13
N MET A 141 5.72 0.43 2.99
CA MET A 141 7.16 0.42 2.74
C MET A 141 7.76 -0.96 2.57
N ASP A 142 7.09 -2.04 2.98
CA ASP A 142 7.49 -3.41 2.66
C ASP A 142 7.51 -3.68 1.14
N ILE A 143 6.66 -2.99 0.37
CA ILE A 143 6.66 -2.98 -1.10
C ILE A 143 7.38 -1.74 -1.63
N LEU A 144 7.03 -0.56 -1.13
CA LEU A 144 7.45 0.72 -1.71
C LEU A 144 8.95 1.00 -1.56
N LYS A 145 9.66 0.36 -0.61
CA LYS A 145 11.12 0.51 -0.47
C LYS A 145 11.90 0.13 -1.73
N ASP A 146 11.32 -0.76 -2.55
CA ASP A 146 11.94 -1.26 -3.77
C ASP A 146 11.55 -0.43 -5.01
N TRP A 147 10.88 0.70 -4.80
CA TRP A 147 10.48 1.64 -5.85
C TRP A 147 11.34 2.90 -5.81
N ASP A 148 11.52 3.50 -6.97
CA ASP A 148 11.88 4.90 -7.10
C ASP A 148 10.59 5.73 -7.00
N ILE A 149 10.52 6.65 -6.04
CA ILE A 149 9.30 7.39 -5.71
C ILE A 149 9.62 8.87 -5.58
N HIS A 150 8.84 9.68 -6.29
CA HIS A 150 8.88 11.12 -6.24
C HIS A 150 7.50 11.67 -5.92
N ILE A 151 7.42 12.49 -4.86
CA ILE A 151 6.19 13.16 -4.45
C ILE A 151 6.48 14.65 -4.33
N ARG A 152 5.79 15.46 -5.13
CA ARG A 152 5.98 16.92 -5.12
C ARG A 152 4.69 17.65 -5.49
N THR A 153 4.52 18.83 -4.92
CA THR A 153 3.52 19.81 -5.39
C THR A 153 4.10 20.59 -6.56
N ILE A 154 3.46 20.49 -7.73
CA ILE A 154 3.88 21.19 -8.95
C ILE A 154 3.26 22.59 -9.02
N ASP A 155 3.67 23.40 -10.01
CA ASP A 155 3.29 24.83 -10.14
C ASP A 155 1.78 25.08 -10.20
N THR A 156 0.99 24.10 -10.65
CA THR A 156 -0.48 24.16 -10.64
C THR A 156 -1.09 24.04 -9.24
N GLY A 157 -0.28 23.79 -8.21
CA GLY A 157 -0.71 23.53 -6.82
C GLY A 157 -1.12 22.07 -6.58
N GLU A 158 -1.02 21.21 -7.59
CA GLU A 158 -1.34 19.78 -7.47
C GLU A 158 -0.18 19.00 -6.85
N THR A 159 -0.44 18.20 -5.82
CA THR A 159 0.56 17.22 -5.34
C THR A 159 0.47 15.94 -6.15
N ILE A 160 1.56 15.55 -6.78
CA ILE A 160 1.67 14.37 -7.64
C ILE A 160 2.57 13.34 -6.98
N PHE A 161 2.14 12.08 -7.00
CA PHE A 161 2.96 10.91 -6.79
C PHE A 161 3.35 10.36 -8.16
N LEU A 162 4.65 10.16 -8.37
CA LEU A 162 5.18 9.42 -9.51
C LEU A 162 6.11 8.33 -8.96
N GLY A 163 5.89 7.08 -9.36
CA GLY A 163 6.71 5.98 -8.88
C GLY A 163 6.83 4.82 -9.85
N CYS A 164 7.97 4.13 -9.79
CA CYS A 164 8.31 2.98 -10.61
C CYS A 164 9.13 1.98 -9.78
N PRO A 165 8.86 0.66 -9.83
CA PRO A 165 9.75 -0.36 -9.31
C PRO A 165 11.16 -0.19 -9.89
N LYS A 166 12.19 -0.26 -9.04
CA LYS A 166 13.58 0.07 -9.45
C LYS A 166 14.07 -0.80 -10.59
N GLU A 167 13.64 -2.06 -10.62
CA GLU A 167 13.97 -3.04 -11.66
C GLU A 167 13.23 -2.81 -12.98
N GLN A 168 12.24 -1.91 -13.01
CA GLN A 168 11.41 -1.58 -14.18
C GLN A 168 11.63 -0.15 -14.71
N ILE A 169 12.61 0.58 -14.16
CA ILE A 169 12.98 1.93 -14.62
C ILE A 169 13.31 1.90 -16.13
N ASN A 170 12.73 2.85 -16.86
CA ASN A 170 12.86 2.94 -18.31
C ASN A 170 12.70 4.39 -18.78
N ASP A 171 12.99 4.64 -20.06
CA ASP A 171 12.97 5.98 -20.65
C ASP A 171 11.62 6.69 -20.51
N ALA A 172 10.50 5.96 -20.59
CA ALA A 172 9.17 6.57 -20.45
C ALA A 172 8.95 7.10 -19.02
N TYR A 173 9.42 6.36 -18.01
CA TYR A 173 9.39 6.83 -16.63
C TYR A 173 10.30 8.03 -16.41
N LEU A 174 11.54 7.99 -16.92
CA LEU A 174 12.51 9.08 -16.77
C LEU A 174 12.05 10.36 -17.49
N GLN A 175 11.44 10.24 -18.66
CA GLN A 175 10.85 11.37 -19.37
C GLN A 175 9.69 11.96 -18.56
N GLU A 176 8.78 11.14 -18.05
CA GLU A 176 7.67 11.62 -17.22
C GLU A 176 8.16 12.32 -15.94
N LEU A 177 9.25 11.82 -15.36
CA LEU A 177 9.89 12.40 -14.18
C LEU A 177 10.39 13.83 -14.47
N GLU A 178 11.07 14.02 -15.61
CA GLU A 178 11.55 15.35 -16.04
C GLU A 178 10.39 16.26 -16.45
N ASP A 179 9.40 15.74 -17.18
CA ASP A 179 8.24 16.51 -17.63
C ASP A 179 7.38 16.99 -16.45
N THR A 180 7.29 16.19 -15.38
CA THR A 180 6.46 16.51 -14.22
C THR A 180 7.19 17.36 -13.19
N PHE A 181 8.49 17.14 -12.96
CA PHE A 181 9.22 17.77 -11.86
C PHE A 181 10.44 18.61 -12.26
N HIS A 182 10.82 18.62 -13.54
CA HIS A 182 11.87 19.48 -14.08
C HIS A 182 13.24 19.35 -13.38
N ILE A 183 13.58 18.15 -12.90
CA ILE A 183 14.70 17.90 -11.99
C ILE A 183 16.05 18.29 -12.61
N ALA A 184 16.29 17.94 -13.88
CA ALA A 184 17.55 18.23 -14.56
C ALA A 184 17.72 19.74 -14.79
N SER A 185 16.63 20.44 -15.12
CA SER A 185 16.67 21.90 -15.32
C SER A 185 16.96 22.66 -14.02
N GLU A 186 16.47 22.17 -12.86
CA GLU A 186 16.77 22.73 -11.53
C GLU A 186 18.23 22.52 -11.11
N LEU A 187 18.83 21.37 -11.40
CA LEU A 187 20.23 21.09 -11.09
C LEU A 187 21.18 21.98 -11.90
N ASN A 188 20.89 22.18 -13.19
CA ASN A 188 21.68 23.07 -14.04
C ASN A 188 21.59 24.54 -13.61
N THR A 189 20.42 25.01 -13.18
CA THR A 189 20.29 26.38 -12.64
C THR A 189 20.97 26.57 -11.29
N LYS A 190 20.97 25.55 -10.41
CA LYS A 190 21.74 25.61 -9.15
C LYS A 190 23.24 25.64 -9.40
N ASN A 191 23.76 24.83 -10.32
CA ASN A 191 25.20 24.82 -10.65
C ASN A 191 25.69 26.15 -11.26
N ILE A 192 24.82 26.93 -11.90
CA ILE A 192 25.14 28.28 -12.39
C ILE A 192 25.16 29.32 -11.25
N ARG A 193 24.40 29.13 -10.17
CA ARG A 193 24.33 30.08 -9.03
C ARG A 193 25.48 29.93 -8.03
N TYR A 194 26.30 28.88 -8.14
CA TYR A 194 27.46 28.62 -7.27
C TYR A 194 28.81 28.82 -7.97
N ASN A 195 28.82 29.33 -9.21
CA ASN A 195 30.01 29.78 -9.94
C ASN A 195 29.95 31.30 -10.13
#